data_AF-A0A7W2Z6C6-F1
#
_entry.id   AF-A0A7W2Z6C6-F1
#
_cell.length_a   1.000
_cell.length_b   1.000
_cell.length_c   1.000
_cell.angle_alpha   90.00
_cell.angle_beta   90.00
_cell.angle_gamma   90.00
#
_symmetry.space_group_name_H-M   'P 1'
#
loop_
_entity.id
_entity.type
_entity.pdbx_description
1 polymer ?
#
loop_
_entity_poly.entity_id
_entity_poly.type
_entity_poly.pdbx_seq_one_letter_code
_entity_poly.pdbx_strand_id
1 'polypeptide(L)'
;MKITNRLKKKLLVLDGIDNDFIEYGKEIACPECEGVIVYSIVNSYDFDTLTEEVKCFLVKKMRGVKLVSEHKKYSFDESQLDVSKNTCSKCLKEFSTVLTYKEVQPARYRVYLVGLFEGDLKQIKL
;
A
#
# COMPACT_ATOMS: atom_id res chain seq x y z
N MET A 1 14.12 -10.76 -10.90
CA MET A 1 14.01 -10.03 -9.61
C MET A 1 12.90 -10.69 -8.77
N LYS A 2 13.14 -11.03 -7.50
CA LYS A 2 12.15 -11.78 -6.68
C LYS A 2 11.28 -10.81 -5.88
N ILE A 3 10.30 -10.20 -6.55
CA ILE A 3 9.32 -9.31 -5.89
C ILE A 3 8.47 -10.14 -4.92
N THR A 4 8.58 -9.82 -3.64
CA THR A 4 7.93 -10.55 -2.56
C THR A 4 7.22 -9.56 -1.66
N ASN A 5 5.96 -9.85 -1.31
CA ASN A 5 5.25 -9.07 -0.31
C ASN A 5 5.87 -9.35 1.06
N ARG A 6 6.47 -8.33 1.68
CA ARG A 6 7.09 -8.40 3.01
C ARG A 6 6.06 -8.27 4.13
N LEU A 7 4.81 -7.93 3.80
CA LEU A 7 3.70 -7.88 4.75
C LEU A 7 3.14 -9.29 5.01
N LYS A 8 3.30 -9.81 6.24
CA LYS A 8 2.82 -11.15 6.62
C LYS A 8 1.29 -11.27 6.63
N LYS A 9 0.60 -10.20 7.02
CA LYS A 9 -0.86 -10.09 7.12
C LYS A 9 -1.30 -8.66 6.83
N LYS A 10 -2.48 -8.48 6.26
CA LYS A 10 -3.12 -7.17 6.18
C LYS A 10 -3.21 -6.52 7.56
N LEU A 11 -3.06 -5.21 7.63
CA LEU A 11 -3.09 -4.45 8.87
C LEU A 11 -4.20 -3.40 8.77
N LEU A 12 -5.13 -3.40 9.73
CA LEU A 12 -6.02 -2.26 9.94
C LEU A 12 -5.20 -1.16 10.60
N VAL A 13 -4.99 -0.07 9.89
CA VAL A 13 -4.15 1.06 10.33
C VAL A 13 -4.99 2.08 11.09
N LEU A 14 -6.19 2.33 10.58
CA LEU A 14 -7.14 3.27 11.14
C LEU A 14 -8.58 2.80 10.87
N ASP A 15 -9.45 2.97 11.85
CA ASP A 15 -10.91 2.97 11.71
C ASP A 15 -11.45 4.03 12.68
N GLY A 16 -11.56 5.28 12.22
CA GLY A 16 -11.84 6.39 13.11
C GLY A 16 -11.80 7.76 12.43
N ILE A 17 -11.82 8.81 13.23
CA ILE A 17 -11.68 10.19 12.75
C ILE A 17 -10.22 10.43 12.43
N ASP A 18 -9.94 11.01 11.26
CA ASP A 18 -8.60 11.06 10.70
C ASP A 18 -8.08 12.48 10.48
N ASN A 19 -7.36 13.00 11.48
CA ASN A 19 -6.42 14.10 11.26
C ASN A 19 -4.98 13.57 11.21
N ASP A 20 -4.64 12.63 12.09
CA ASP A 20 -3.25 12.21 12.30
C ASP A 20 -2.65 11.38 11.16
N PHE A 21 -3.39 10.49 10.49
CA PHE A 21 -2.80 9.68 9.41
C PHE A 21 -2.58 10.49 8.13
N ILE A 22 -3.42 11.49 7.87
CA ILE A 22 -3.21 12.44 6.77
C ILE A 22 -2.00 13.34 7.07
N GLU A 23 -1.90 13.87 8.29
CA GLU A 23 -0.85 14.82 8.66
C GLU A 23 0.53 14.16 8.85
N TYR A 24 0.58 12.97 9.47
CA TYR A 24 1.83 12.34 9.90
C TYR A 24 2.09 10.96 9.26
N GLY A 25 1.09 10.36 8.60
CA GLY A 25 1.18 8.99 8.12
C GLY A 25 1.23 7.96 9.26
N LYS A 26 1.70 6.76 8.93
CA LYS A 26 1.91 5.68 9.89
C LYS A 26 3.28 5.05 9.73
N GLU A 27 3.85 4.65 10.85
CA GLU A 27 5.11 3.91 10.90
C GLU A 27 4.90 2.40 10.75
N ILE A 28 5.83 1.76 10.04
CA ILE A 28 6.03 0.31 10.04
C ILE A 28 7.52 0.00 10.14
N ALA A 29 7.85 -1.11 10.80
CA ALA A 29 9.22 -1.60 10.88
C ALA A 29 9.71 -2.09 9.52
N CYS A 30 10.91 -1.65 9.14
CA CYS A 30 11.61 -2.11 7.96
C CYS A 30 11.95 -3.60 8.12
N PRO A 31 11.55 -4.45 7.15
CA PRO A 31 11.76 -5.90 7.25
C PRO A 31 13.24 -6.32 7.16
N GLU A 32 14.14 -5.39 6.82
CA GLU A 32 15.55 -5.68 6.56
C GLU A 32 16.48 -5.23 7.70
N CYS A 33 16.13 -4.18 8.45
CA CYS A 33 17.03 -3.58 9.45
C CYS A 33 16.33 -3.06 10.71
N GLU A 34 15.02 -3.32 10.82
CA GLU A 34 14.15 -2.86 11.91
C GLU A 34 14.09 -1.33 12.07
N GLY A 35 14.59 -0.57 11.07
CA GLY A 35 14.40 0.87 10.99
C GLY A 35 12.94 1.25 10.72
N VAL A 36 12.65 2.54 10.64
CA VAL A 36 11.27 3.03 10.45
C VAL A 36 11.01 3.31 8.97
N ILE A 37 9.84 2.91 8.50
CA ILE A 37 9.27 3.33 7.21
C ILE A 37 7.96 4.05 7.53
N VAL A 38 7.85 5.31 7.14
CA VAL A 38 6.61 6.08 7.26
C VAL A 38 5.88 6.02 5.93
N TYR A 39 4.60 5.67 5.95
CA TYR A 39 3.73 5.68 4.78
C TYR A 39 2.47 6.49 5.05
N SER A 40 1.95 7.14 4.01
CA SER A 40 0.70 7.90 4.09
C SER A 40 -0.04 7.84 2.74
N ILE A 41 -1.27 8.33 2.73
CA ILE A 41 -2.01 8.58 1.50
C ILE A 41 -1.51 9.84 0.77
N VAL A 42 -0.81 10.74 1.46
CA VAL A 42 -0.26 11.95 0.86
C VAL A 42 0.88 11.56 -0.09
N ASN A 43 0.87 12.10 -1.31
CA ASN A 43 1.80 11.74 -2.39
C ASN A 43 1.75 10.27 -2.81
N SER A 44 0.65 9.55 -2.51
CA SER A 44 0.40 8.25 -3.14
C SER A 44 -0.01 8.42 -4.60
N TYR A 45 0.04 7.32 -5.33
CA TYR A 45 -0.58 7.22 -6.65
C TYR A 45 -1.50 6.01 -6.72
N ASP A 46 -2.50 6.12 -7.59
CA ASP A 46 -3.48 5.06 -7.83
C ASP A 46 -2.78 3.77 -8.31
N PHE A 47 -3.01 2.66 -7.61
CA PHE A 47 -2.46 1.35 -7.97
C PHE A 47 -2.85 0.94 -9.39
N ASP A 48 -4.02 1.35 -9.88
CA ASP A 48 -4.49 1.02 -11.22
C ASP A 48 -3.65 1.69 -12.34
N THR A 49 -2.81 2.69 -12.01
CA THR A 49 -1.85 3.32 -12.94
C THR A 49 -0.61 2.47 -13.23
N LEU A 50 -0.38 1.40 -12.46
CA LEU A 50 0.67 0.42 -12.76
C LEU A 50 0.32 -0.38 -14.03
N THR A 51 1.33 -0.92 -14.70
CA THR A 51 1.12 -1.77 -15.88
C THR A 51 0.33 -3.03 -15.51
N GLU A 52 -0.48 -3.54 -16.45
CA GLU A 52 -1.32 -4.71 -16.23
C GLU A 52 -0.54 -5.94 -15.73
N GLU A 53 0.65 -6.17 -16.30
CA GLU A 53 1.55 -7.25 -15.89
C GLU A 53 1.98 -7.13 -14.43
N VAL A 54 2.39 -5.92 -14.02
CA VAL A 54 2.80 -5.62 -12.65
C VAL A 54 1.62 -5.76 -11.70
N LYS A 55 0.45 -5.22 -12.03
CA LYS A 55 -0.76 -5.36 -11.22
C LYS A 55 -1.11 -6.83 -11.01
N CYS A 56 -1.23 -7.60 -12.09
CA CYS A 56 -1.57 -9.02 -12.06
C CYS A 56 -0.56 -9.84 -11.24
N PHE A 57 0.72 -9.48 -11.27
CA PHE A 57 1.75 -10.13 -10.46
C PHE A 57 1.61 -9.78 -8.97
N LEU A 58 1.45 -8.50 -8.63
CA LEU A 58 1.40 -8.01 -7.26
C LEU A 58 0.16 -8.51 -6.51
N VAL A 59 -1.01 -8.51 -7.15
CA VAL A 59 -2.26 -8.96 -6.50
C VAL A 59 -2.21 -10.42 -6.08
N LYS A 60 -1.50 -11.28 -6.83
CA LYS A 60 -1.26 -12.68 -6.44
C LYS A 60 -0.44 -12.82 -5.15
N LYS A 61 0.25 -11.75 -4.72
CA LYS A 61 1.06 -11.68 -3.50
C LYS A 61 0.35 -10.94 -2.36
N MET A 62 -0.81 -10.33 -2.60
CA MET A 62 -1.59 -9.59 -1.60
C MET A 62 -2.86 -10.36 -1.24
N ARG A 63 -3.16 -10.48 0.06
CA ARG A 63 -4.33 -11.24 0.51
C ARG A 63 -5.57 -10.35 0.55
N GLY A 64 -6.67 -10.83 -0.04
CA GLY A 64 -7.98 -10.18 0.02
C GLY A 64 -8.21 -9.09 -1.03
N VAL A 65 -7.24 -8.85 -1.91
CA VAL A 65 -7.41 -8.01 -3.09
C VAL A 65 -8.24 -8.76 -4.13
N LYS A 66 -9.27 -8.13 -4.68
CA LYS A 66 -10.20 -8.70 -5.65
C LYS A 66 -10.27 -7.84 -6.91
N LEU A 67 -10.54 -8.47 -8.04
CA LEU A 67 -10.88 -7.79 -9.29
C LEU A 67 -12.35 -7.34 -9.22
N VAL A 68 -12.63 -6.05 -9.45
CA VAL A 68 -13.97 -5.47 -9.26
C VAL A 68 -14.74 -5.26 -10.55
N SER A 69 -14.09 -5.27 -11.72
CA SER A 69 -14.81 -5.01 -12.96
C SER A 69 -14.11 -5.56 -14.21
N GLU A 70 -14.85 -5.50 -15.32
CA GLU A 70 -14.37 -5.71 -16.69
C GLU A 70 -13.19 -4.78 -17.07
N HIS A 71 -13.01 -3.67 -16.34
CA HIS A 71 -11.95 -2.68 -16.54
C HIS A 71 -10.65 -3.01 -15.79
N LYS A 72 -10.48 -4.25 -15.31
CA LYS A 72 -9.28 -4.74 -14.62
C LYS A 72 -8.83 -3.92 -13.40
N LYS A 73 -9.79 -3.30 -12.72
CA LYS A 73 -9.56 -2.57 -11.47
C LYS A 73 -9.49 -3.50 -10.28
N TYR A 74 -8.52 -3.26 -9.40
CA TYR A 74 -8.35 -4.03 -8.18
C TYR A 74 -8.79 -3.24 -6.95
N SER A 75 -9.49 -3.91 -6.03
CA SER A 75 -9.86 -3.31 -4.75
C SER A 75 -9.57 -4.24 -3.59
N PHE A 76 -9.54 -3.65 -2.40
CA PHE A 76 -9.59 -4.39 -1.15
C PHE A 76 -10.74 -3.85 -0.32
N ASP A 77 -11.63 -4.73 0.15
CA ASP A 77 -12.81 -4.34 0.95
C ASP A 77 -13.63 -3.22 0.29
N GLU A 78 -13.87 -3.35 -1.03
CA GLU A 78 -14.58 -2.36 -1.85
C GLU A 78 -13.96 -0.94 -1.79
N SER A 79 -12.66 -0.88 -1.55
CA SER A 79 -11.87 0.35 -1.45
C SER A 79 -10.77 0.33 -2.50
N GLN A 80 -10.53 1.48 -3.11
CA GLN A 80 -9.44 1.68 -4.06
C GLN A 80 -8.08 1.41 -3.38
N LEU A 81 -7.13 0.95 -4.19
CA LEU A 81 -5.76 0.72 -3.76
C LEU A 81 -4.87 1.89 -4.17
N ASP A 82 -4.06 2.35 -3.23
CA ASP A 82 -3.08 3.40 -3.39
C ASP A 82 -1.68 2.86 -3.10
N VAL A 83 -0.70 3.38 -3.83
CA VAL A 83 0.71 3.07 -3.63
C VAL A 83 1.43 4.31 -3.11
N SER A 84 2.05 4.16 -1.95
CA SER A 84 2.94 5.18 -1.38
C SER A 84 4.39 4.70 -1.48
N LYS A 85 5.26 5.56 -2.00
CA LYS A 85 6.70 5.31 -2.10
C LYS A 85 7.37 5.83 -0.83
N ASN A 86 8.13 4.98 -0.17
CA ASN A 86 8.72 5.27 1.12
C ASN A 86 10.19 4.85 1.14
N THR A 87 10.96 5.47 2.02
CA THR A 87 12.37 5.13 2.25
C THR A 87 12.56 4.77 3.70
N CYS A 88 13.30 3.70 3.98
CA CYS A 88 13.63 3.37 5.36
C CYS A 88 14.61 4.39 5.95
N SER A 89 14.30 4.89 7.15
CA SER A 89 15.12 5.90 7.85
C SER A 89 16.53 5.42 8.23
N LYS A 90 16.74 4.09 8.31
CA LYS A 90 18.01 3.50 8.77
C LYS A 90 18.88 2.97 7.64
N CYS A 91 18.33 2.12 6.76
CA CYS A 91 19.10 1.51 5.67
C CYS A 91 18.96 2.24 4.33
N LEU A 92 18.16 3.31 4.26
CA LEU A 92 17.91 4.11 3.06
C LEU A 92 17.39 3.33 1.84
N LYS A 93 17.01 2.06 2.02
CA LYS A 93 16.36 1.27 0.98
C LYS A 93 14.96 1.82 0.69
N GLU A 94 14.61 1.82 -0.60
CA GLU A 94 13.27 2.19 -1.06
C GLU A 94 12.29 1.03 -0.89
N PHE A 95 11.06 1.37 -0.53
CA PHE A 95 9.94 0.46 -0.40
C PHE A 95 8.69 1.11 -1.00
N SER A 96 7.75 0.29 -1.42
CA SER A 96 6.41 0.71 -1.79
C SER A 96 5.39 0.02 -0.90
N THR A 97 4.55 0.81 -0.24
CA THR A 97 3.41 0.33 0.51
C THR A 97 2.15 0.44 -0.33
N VAL A 98 1.38 -0.65 -0.39
CA VAL A 98 0.04 -0.64 -0.97
C VAL A 98 -0.96 -0.55 0.18
N LEU A 99 -1.83 0.45 0.14
CA LEU A 99 -2.84 0.71 1.16
C LEU A 99 -4.21 1.01 0.54
N THR A 100 -5.24 1.03 1.37
CA THR A 100 -6.56 1.58 1.03
C THR A 100 -6.84 2.78 1.89
N TYR A 101 -7.58 3.76 1.36
CA TYR A 101 -8.12 4.87 2.13
C TYR A 101 -9.57 5.10 1.73
N LYS A 102 -10.51 4.93 2.66
CA LYS A 102 -11.95 5.07 2.39
C LYS A 102 -12.68 5.75 3.54
N GLU A 103 -13.50 6.73 3.21
CA GLU A 103 -14.48 7.28 4.14
C GLU A 103 -15.65 6.29 4.28
N VAL A 104 -15.91 5.81 5.50
CA VAL A 104 -16.99 4.85 5.79
C VAL A 104 -18.24 5.52 6.34
N GLN A 105 -18.08 6.66 7.01
CA GLN A 105 -19.14 7.56 7.50
C GLN A 105 -18.58 8.99 7.46
N PRO A 106 -19.42 10.04 7.48
CA PRO A 106 -18.93 11.42 7.50
C PRO A 106 -17.82 11.63 8.54
N ALA A 107 -16.64 12.04 8.09
CA ALA A 107 -15.43 12.25 8.90
C ALA A 107 -14.89 11.01 9.64
N ARG A 108 -15.28 9.79 9.23
CA ARG A 108 -14.73 8.53 9.72
C ARG A 108 -14.11 7.76 8.56
N TYR A 109 -12.81 7.54 8.65
CA TYR A 109 -12.01 6.88 7.63
C TYR A 109 -11.54 5.50 8.08
N ARG A 110 -11.37 4.61 7.12
CA ARG A 110 -10.80 3.29 7.30
C ARG A 110 -9.61 3.12 6.38
N VAL A 111 -8.48 2.72 6.96
CA VAL A 111 -7.21 2.54 6.28
C VAL A 111 -6.69 1.14 6.52
N TYR A 112 -6.36 0.43 5.45
CA TYR A 112 -5.67 -0.85 5.52
C TYR A 112 -4.33 -0.78 4.81
N LEU A 113 -3.30 -1.34 5.42
CA LEU A 113 -2.07 -1.69 4.72
C LEU A 113 -2.21 -3.12 4.18
N VAL A 114 -2.07 -3.28 2.87
CA VAL A 114 -2.34 -4.53 2.15
C VAL A 114 -1.10 -5.15 1.52
N GLY A 115 -0.07 -4.34 1.26
CA GLY A 115 1.20 -4.83 0.73
C GLY A 115 2.38 -3.97 1.13
N LEU A 116 3.55 -4.61 1.24
CA LEU A 116 4.84 -3.94 1.39
C LEU A 116 5.85 -4.60 0.46
N PHE A 117 6.40 -3.84 -0.47
CA PHE A 117 7.32 -4.33 -1.49
C PHE A 117 8.61 -3.52 -1.47
N GLU A 118 9.72 -4.15 -1.85
CA GLU A 118 11.02 -3.48 -1.98
C GLU A 118 11.11 -2.79 -3.35
N GLY A 119 11.64 -1.56 -3.37
CA GLY A 119 11.75 -0.71 -4.56
C GLY A 119 10.46 0.05 -4.92
N ASP A 120 10.55 0.82 -6.00
CA ASP A 120 9.43 1.57 -6.60
C ASP A 120 8.64 0.68 -7.56
N LEU A 121 7.34 0.47 -7.29
CA LEU A 121 6.49 -0.37 -8.13
C LEU A 121 6.34 0.15 -9.57
N LYS A 122 6.47 1.45 -9.83
CA LYS A 122 6.41 2.01 -11.19
C LYS A 122 7.62 1.64 -12.04
N GLN A 123 8.75 1.32 -11.41
CA GLN A 123 10.00 1.01 -12.10
C GLN A 123 10.20 -0.49 -12.32
N ILE A 124 9.29 -1.31 -11.81
CA ILE A 124 9.34 -2.77 -12.00
C ILE A 124 9.15 -3.11 -13.48
N LYS A 125 10.10 -3.88 -14.01
CA LYS A 125 9.99 -4.59 -15.29
C LYS A 125 9.92 -6.08 -14.98
N LEU A 126 8.84 -6.73 -15.40
CA LEU A 126 8.60 -8.16 -15.21
C LEU A 126 9.03 -8.97 -16.43
#